data_AF-A0A1I6HJ30-F1
#
_entry.id   AF-A0A1I6HJ30-F1
#
_cell.length_a   1.000
_cell.length_b   1.000
_cell.length_c   1.000
_cell.angle_alpha   90.00
_cell.angle_beta   90.00
_cell.angle_gamma   90.00
#
_symmetry.space_group_name_H-M   'P 1'
#
loop_
_entity.id
_entity.type
_entity.pdbx_description
1 polymer ?
#
loop_
_entity_poly.entity_id
_entity_poly.type
_entity_poly.pdbx_seq_one_letter_code
_entity_poly.pdbx_strand_id
1 'polypeptide(L)'
;MVFSRLVMAGLIGLLAVPSSACTGSFDLSFDEGDEFILTPPDQDTGGVHVYLDGAKDLDLEEVIALSCRHGNYAIPVVKAHVETGVSSATRREYFVYEKKNADYTPLKSILSVDAVDRETGEVISKPLIAVENDIRLEQLCDSIPGDSGADQPVWPVEQ
;
A
#
# COMPACT_ATOMS: atom_id res chain seq x y z
N MET A 1 33.71 -2.60 -68.30
CA MET A 1 33.44 -1.95 -67.00
C MET A 1 31.94 -1.91 -66.82
N VAL A 2 31.39 -2.79 -65.98
CA VAL A 2 29.94 -2.88 -65.71
C VAL A 2 29.74 -2.56 -64.23
N PHE A 3 28.83 -1.62 -63.97
CA PHE A 3 28.41 -1.20 -62.65
C PHE A 3 27.58 -2.31 -61.96
N SER A 4 27.80 -2.52 -60.67
CA SER A 4 26.71 -2.90 -59.76
C SER A 4 27.03 -2.45 -58.35
N ARG A 5 26.21 -1.50 -57.90
CA ARG A 5 26.10 -1.07 -56.50
C ARG A 5 25.30 -2.15 -55.77
N LEU A 6 25.87 -2.74 -54.72
CA LEU A 6 25.06 -3.42 -53.71
C LEU A 6 24.99 -2.50 -52.49
N VAL A 7 23.81 -1.90 -52.31
CA VAL A 7 23.42 -1.18 -51.10
C VAL A 7 23.13 -2.22 -50.04
N MET A 8 23.98 -2.32 -49.02
CA MET A 8 23.75 -3.20 -47.87
C MET A 8 22.85 -2.45 -46.89
N ALA A 9 21.55 -2.55 -47.12
CA ALA A 9 20.52 -1.99 -46.26
C ALA A 9 20.36 -2.86 -45.01
N GLY A 10 20.60 -2.23 -43.86
CA GLY A 10 19.89 -2.38 -42.59
C GLY A 10 19.40 -3.77 -42.17
N LEU A 11 20.01 -4.29 -41.10
CA LEU A 11 19.29 -5.06 -40.09
C LEU A 11 19.70 -4.52 -38.71
N ILE A 12 19.14 -3.38 -38.32
CA ILE A 12 19.15 -2.96 -36.92
C ILE A 12 18.07 -3.81 -36.25
N GLY A 13 18.50 -4.95 -35.71
CA GLY A 13 17.67 -5.75 -34.82
C GLY A 13 17.38 -4.93 -33.57
N LEU A 14 16.24 -4.25 -33.55
CA LEU A 14 15.62 -3.82 -32.30
C LEU A 14 15.35 -5.09 -31.50
N LEU A 15 16.26 -5.40 -30.56
CA LEU A 15 15.94 -6.23 -29.42
C LEU A 15 14.91 -5.46 -28.61
N ALA A 16 13.63 -5.72 -28.90
CA ALA A 16 12.54 -5.37 -28.01
C ALA A 16 12.79 -6.16 -26.72
N VAL A 17 13.42 -5.50 -25.74
CA VAL A 17 13.43 -5.97 -24.36
C VAL A 17 11.95 -6.01 -23.96
N PRO A 18 11.37 -7.16 -23.61
CA PRO A 18 10.07 -7.15 -22.98
C PRO A 18 10.24 -6.37 -21.68
N SER A 19 9.70 -5.16 -21.65
CA SER A 19 9.41 -4.47 -20.41
C SER A 19 8.49 -5.41 -19.64
N SER A 20 9.03 -6.10 -18.64
CA SER A 20 8.24 -6.76 -17.63
C SER A 20 7.41 -5.67 -16.96
N ALA A 21 6.22 -5.43 -17.48
CA ALA A 21 5.19 -4.71 -16.78
C ALA A 21 5.04 -5.45 -15.44
N CYS A 22 5.30 -4.76 -14.34
CA CYS A 22 4.92 -5.21 -13.01
C CYS A 22 3.39 -5.20 -12.97
N THR A 23 2.76 -6.23 -13.52
CA THR A 23 1.31 -6.35 -13.58
C THR A 23 0.82 -7.02 -12.32
N GLY A 24 0.74 -6.22 -11.26
CA GLY A 24 -0.04 -6.53 -10.08
C GLY A 24 -0.07 -5.31 -9.18
N SER A 25 -1.27 -4.78 -8.95
CA SER A 25 -1.55 -3.83 -7.88
C SER A 25 -2.06 -4.63 -6.67
N PHE A 26 -1.92 -4.07 -5.47
CA PHE A 26 -2.67 -4.59 -4.34
C PHE A 26 -4.17 -4.51 -4.64
N ASP A 27 -4.91 -5.49 -4.16
CA ASP A 27 -6.36 -5.56 -4.29
C ASP A 27 -6.98 -5.62 -2.90
N LEU A 28 -8.06 -4.86 -2.70
CA LEU A 28 -8.87 -4.92 -1.49
C LEU A 28 -10.24 -5.45 -1.89
N SER A 29 -10.58 -6.63 -1.39
CA SER A 29 -11.83 -7.31 -1.72
C SER A 29 -12.61 -7.65 -0.46
N PHE A 30 -13.93 -7.68 -0.60
CA PHE A 30 -14.85 -8.09 0.45
C PHE A 30 -14.82 -9.60 0.62
N ASP A 31 -14.80 -10.06 1.85
CA ASP A 31 -14.95 -11.45 2.28
C ASP A 31 -16.22 -11.61 3.16
N GLU A 32 -16.49 -12.81 3.67
CA GLU A 32 -17.66 -13.05 4.50
C GLU A 32 -17.61 -12.30 5.86
N GLY A 33 -18.77 -11.85 6.35
CA GLY A 33 -18.88 -11.35 7.73
C GLY A 33 -18.38 -9.91 7.98
N ASP A 34 -18.43 -9.03 6.97
CA ASP A 34 -17.89 -7.66 7.01
C ASP A 34 -16.35 -7.61 7.09
N GLU A 35 -15.69 -8.71 6.75
CA GLU A 35 -14.24 -8.80 6.63
C GLU A 35 -13.79 -8.39 5.22
N PHE A 36 -12.58 -7.84 5.13
CA PHE A 36 -11.95 -7.52 3.86
C PHE A 36 -10.58 -8.16 3.79
N ILE A 37 -10.16 -8.55 2.59
CA ILE A 37 -8.85 -9.14 2.34
C ILE A 37 -8.03 -8.19 1.47
N LEU A 38 -6.87 -7.79 1.98
CA LEU A 38 -5.86 -7.06 1.24
C LEU A 38 -4.87 -8.07 0.64
N THR A 39 -4.91 -8.21 -0.68
CA THR A 39 -4.12 -9.19 -1.44
C THR A 39 -2.94 -8.51 -2.13
N PRO A 40 -1.70 -8.98 -1.93
CA PRO A 40 -0.54 -8.44 -2.63
C PRO A 40 -0.55 -8.83 -4.13
N PRO A 41 0.26 -8.16 -4.94
CA PRO A 41 0.45 -8.46 -6.37
C PRO A 41 0.88 -9.90 -6.68
N ASP A 42 1.58 -10.55 -5.74
CA ASP A 42 2.01 -11.94 -5.88
C ASP A 42 0.94 -12.88 -5.31
N GLN A 43 0.72 -14.01 -6.00
CA GLN A 43 -0.31 -14.98 -5.68
C GLN A 43 0.11 -15.98 -4.59
N ASP A 44 1.40 -16.00 -4.23
CA ASP A 44 2.00 -16.99 -3.34
C ASP A 44 2.04 -16.52 -1.87
N THR A 45 1.97 -15.20 -1.61
CA THR A 45 2.05 -14.61 -0.27
C THR A 45 0.75 -14.71 0.53
N GLY A 46 -0.38 -14.98 -0.12
CA GLY A 46 -1.70 -14.90 0.54
C GLY A 46 -2.06 -13.45 0.91
N GLY A 47 -3.35 -13.20 1.14
CA GLY A 47 -3.83 -11.90 1.60
C GLY A 47 -3.64 -11.71 3.11
N VAL A 48 -3.94 -10.52 3.61
CA VAL A 48 -4.16 -10.28 5.06
C VAL A 48 -5.59 -9.85 5.30
N HIS A 49 -6.15 -10.26 6.42
CA HIS A 49 -7.44 -9.75 6.87
C HIS A 49 -7.31 -8.29 7.30
N VAL A 50 -8.30 -7.48 6.91
CA VAL A 50 -8.43 -6.06 7.22
C VAL A 50 -9.66 -5.89 8.12
N TYR A 51 -9.41 -5.58 9.39
CA TYR A 51 -10.43 -5.38 10.40
C TYR A 51 -10.48 -3.91 10.82
N LEU A 52 -11.46 -3.18 10.29
CA LEU A 52 -11.66 -1.78 10.67
C LEU A 52 -13.01 -1.63 11.38
N ASP A 53 -13.00 -1.86 12.69
CA ASP A 53 -14.18 -1.82 13.55
C ASP A 53 -15.06 -0.58 13.32
N GLY A 54 -16.33 -0.84 13.01
CA GLY A 54 -17.35 0.20 12.83
C GLY A 54 -17.34 0.89 11.48
N ALA A 55 -16.46 0.50 10.56
CA ALA A 55 -16.51 0.94 9.17
C ALA A 55 -17.45 0.03 8.38
N LYS A 56 -18.28 0.65 7.52
CA LYS A 56 -19.16 -0.10 6.60
C LYS A 56 -18.56 -0.24 5.21
N ASP A 57 -17.69 0.69 4.84
CA ASP A 57 -17.06 0.78 3.54
C ASP A 57 -15.57 1.06 3.76
N LEU A 58 -14.73 0.29 3.07
CA LEU A 58 -13.28 0.42 3.08
C LEU A 58 -12.77 0.73 1.67
N ASP A 59 -11.83 1.66 1.58
CA ASP A 59 -11.20 2.04 0.33
C ASP A 59 -9.69 1.82 0.41
N LEU A 60 -9.12 1.16 -0.60
CA LEU A 60 -7.67 1.19 -0.82
C LEU A 60 -7.31 2.56 -1.42
N GLU A 61 -6.83 3.47 -0.58
CA GLU A 61 -6.55 4.87 -0.95
C GLU A 61 -5.33 4.99 -1.85
N GLU A 62 -4.23 4.32 -1.47
CA GLU A 62 -2.98 4.31 -2.22
C GLU A 62 -2.07 3.13 -1.83
N VAL A 63 -0.98 2.94 -2.59
CA VAL A 63 0.10 2.04 -2.23
C VAL A 63 1.42 2.82 -2.25
N ILE A 64 2.01 3.02 -1.09
CA ILE A 64 3.26 3.77 -0.94
C ILE A 64 4.43 2.79 -1.15
N ALA A 65 5.25 3.06 -2.17
CA ALA A 65 6.52 2.36 -2.34
C ALA A 65 7.62 3.13 -1.60
N LEU A 66 8.25 2.50 -0.61
CA LEU A 66 9.19 3.18 0.28
C LEU A 66 10.50 2.37 0.43
N SER A 67 11.62 3.00 0.11
CA SER A 67 12.95 2.43 0.35
C SER A 67 13.56 3.09 1.59
N CYS A 68 13.73 2.30 2.66
CA CYS A 68 14.39 2.73 3.90
C CYS A 68 15.77 2.09 4.02
N ARG A 69 16.56 2.54 5.01
CA ARG A 69 17.89 1.96 5.30
C ARG A 69 17.87 0.44 5.51
N HIS A 70 16.78 -0.09 6.05
CA HIS A 70 16.66 -1.49 6.47
C HIS A 70 15.95 -2.39 5.44
N GLY A 71 15.42 -1.85 4.35
CA GLY A 71 14.68 -2.65 3.39
C GLY A 71 13.84 -1.81 2.42
N ASN A 72 13.20 -2.50 1.49
CA ASN A 72 12.19 -1.92 0.61
C ASN A 72 10.81 -2.38 1.09
N TYR A 73 9.85 -1.48 1.06
CA TYR A 73 8.52 -1.71 1.57
C TYR A 73 7.47 -1.30 0.55
N ALA A 74 6.36 -2.02 0.56
CA ALA A 74 5.12 -1.61 -0.07
C ALA A 74 4.08 -1.45 1.03
N ILE A 75 3.42 -0.28 1.05
CA ILE A 75 2.55 0.10 2.15
C ILE A 75 1.19 0.50 1.58
N PRO A 76 0.28 -0.47 1.36
CA PRO A 76 -1.11 -0.18 1.05
C PRO A 76 -1.76 0.58 2.21
N VAL A 77 -2.48 1.64 1.88
CA VAL A 77 -3.21 2.46 2.83
C VAL A 77 -4.69 2.18 2.67
N VAL A 78 -5.29 1.54 3.68
CA VAL A 78 -6.74 1.32 3.71
C VAL A 78 -7.37 2.41 4.54
N LYS A 79 -8.39 3.04 3.97
CA LYS A 79 -9.14 4.13 4.57
C LYS A 79 -10.54 3.66 4.92
N ALA A 80 -10.98 4.04 6.12
CA ALA A 80 -12.34 3.90 6.57
C ALA A 80 -12.89 5.24 7.02
N HIS A 81 -14.17 5.46 6.73
CA HIS A 81 -14.96 6.51 7.33
C HIS A 81 -15.84 5.94 8.42
N VAL A 82 -15.67 6.46 9.65
CA VAL A 82 -16.48 6.08 10.81
C VAL A 82 -17.28 7.29 11.24
N GLU A 83 -18.60 7.21 11.03
CA GLU A 83 -19.52 8.23 11.49
C GLU A 83 -20.25 7.77 12.75
N THR A 84 -20.23 8.62 13.77
CA THR A 84 -21.08 8.46 14.96
C THR A 84 -22.05 9.63 15.05
N GLY A 85 -23.01 9.56 15.98
CA GLY A 85 -23.93 10.67 16.23
C GLY A 85 -23.27 11.96 16.75
N VAL A 86 -22.00 11.88 17.20
CA VAL A 86 -21.27 12.97 17.88
C VAL A 86 -19.99 13.39 17.16
N SER A 87 -19.38 12.49 16.38
CA SER A 87 -18.12 12.75 15.69
C SER A 87 -18.06 12.09 14.32
N SER A 88 -17.23 12.66 13.45
CA SER A 88 -16.78 12.02 12.21
C SER A 88 -15.30 11.71 12.36
N ALA A 89 -14.90 10.49 12.05
CA ALA A 89 -13.52 10.07 12.08
C ALA A 89 -13.11 9.44 10.76
N THR A 90 -11.92 9.79 10.29
CA THR A 90 -11.25 9.05 9.23
C THR A 90 -10.18 8.19 9.88
N ARG A 91 -10.28 6.88 9.64
CA ARG A 91 -9.25 5.91 10.01
C ARG A 91 -8.45 5.57 8.77
N ARG A 92 -7.13 5.57 8.92
CA ARG A 92 -6.19 5.06 7.92
C ARG A 92 -5.31 4.02 8.57
N GLU A 93 -5.21 2.88 7.93
CA GLU A 93 -4.34 1.80 8.36
C GLU A 93 -3.30 1.53 7.27
N TYR A 94 -2.04 1.61 7.68
CA TYR A 94 -0.88 1.46 6.81
C TYR A 94 -0.37 0.03 6.95
N PHE A 95 -0.67 -0.83 6.00
CA PHE A 95 -0.24 -2.23 6.02
C PHE A 95 1.18 -2.34 5.50
N VAL A 96 2.13 -2.72 6.35
CA VAL A 96 3.55 -2.75 5.98
C VAL A 96 3.93 -4.12 5.44
N TYR A 97 4.27 -4.18 4.15
CA TYR A 97 4.87 -5.35 3.53
C TYR A 97 6.36 -5.12 3.27
N GLU A 98 7.21 -6.03 3.73
CA GLU A 98 8.58 -6.10 3.23
C GLU A 98 8.55 -6.62 1.79
N LYS A 99 9.25 -5.93 0.88
CA LYS A 99 9.36 -6.34 -0.52
C LYS A 99 10.75 -6.90 -0.80
N LYS A 100 10.82 -8.18 -1.19
CA LYS A 100 12.05 -8.85 -1.62
C LYS A 100 11.82 -9.47 -3.00
N ASN A 101 12.43 -8.86 -4.03
CA ASN A 101 12.19 -9.23 -5.42
C ASN A 101 10.70 -9.11 -5.80
N ALA A 102 10.06 -10.22 -6.13
CA ALA A 102 8.63 -10.32 -6.42
C ALA A 102 7.80 -10.65 -5.18
N ASP A 103 8.44 -11.04 -4.08
CA ASP A 103 7.77 -11.52 -2.88
C ASP A 103 7.41 -10.35 -1.97
N TYR A 104 6.21 -10.42 -1.39
CA TYR A 104 5.71 -9.52 -0.38
C TYR A 104 5.63 -10.27 0.94
N THR A 105 6.00 -9.66 2.07
CA THR A 105 5.86 -10.33 3.37
C THR A 105 5.19 -9.37 4.34
N PRO A 106 3.95 -9.68 4.81
CA PRO A 106 3.26 -8.81 5.74
C PRO A 106 4.00 -8.78 7.07
N LEU A 107 4.31 -7.59 7.59
CA LEU A 107 5.03 -7.42 8.84
C LEU A 107 4.10 -7.02 9.98
N LYS A 108 3.33 -5.94 9.76
CA LYS A 108 2.44 -5.29 10.72
C LYS A 108 1.58 -4.27 10.00
N SER A 109 0.63 -3.67 10.69
CA SER A 109 -0.03 -2.46 10.25
C SER A 109 0.16 -1.34 11.27
N ILE A 110 -0.03 -0.09 10.83
CA ILE A 110 0.07 1.08 11.70
C ILE A 110 -1.21 1.87 11.58
N LEU A 111 -1.89 2.11 12.69
CA LEU A 111 -3.17 2.81 12.72
C LEU A 111 -2.97 4.33 12.88
N SER A 112 -3.68 5.11 12.07
CA SER A 112 -3.75 6.57 12.15
C SER A 112 -5.21 6.99 12.16
N VAL A 113 -5.61 7.78 13.17
CA VAL A 113 -7.00 8.23 13.31
C VAL A 113 -7.05 9.75 13.43
N ASP A 114 -7.74 10.38 12.50
CA ASP A 114 -8.17 11.76 12.61
C ASP A 114 -9.66 11.80 12.95
N ALA A 115 -10.00 12.60 13.96
CA ALA A 115 -11.36 12.74 14.44
C ALA A 115 -11.70 14.21 14.63
N VAL A 116 -12.91 14.58 14.21
CA VAL A 116 -13.45 15.92 14.36
C VAL A 116 -14.80 15.86 15.08
N ASP A 117 -15.02 16.84 15.95
CA ASP A 117 -16.31 17.07 16.59
C ASP A 117 -17.29 17.53 15.52
N ARG A 118 -18.47 16.88 15.46
CA ARG A 118 -19.43 17.13 14.40
C ARG A 118 -20.17 18.46 14.58
N GLU A 119 -20.36 18.90 15.81
CA GLU A 119 -21.13 20.10 16.13
C GLU A 119 -20.28 21.37 15.98
N THR A 120 -19.03 21.30 16.43
CA THR A 120 -18.13 22.46 16.48
C THR A 120 -17.11 22.48 15.34
N GLY A 121 -16.85 21.34 14.70
CA GLY A 121 -15.76 21.17 13.75
C GLY A 121 -14.36 21.15 14.39
N GLU A 122 -14.29 21.08 15.73
CA GLU A 122 -13.03 21.05 16.46
C GLU A 122 -12.28 19.73 16.22
N VAL A 123 -10.96 19.79 16.04
CA VAL A 123 -10.12 18.61 15.87
C VAL A 123 -9.96 17.91 17.22
N ILE A 124 -10.55 16.72 17.36
CA ILE A 124 -10.46 15.86 18.55
C ILE A 124 -9.13 15.10 18.56
N SER A 125 -8.70 14.58 17.40
CA SER A 125 -7.41 13.91 17.24
C SER A 125 -6.79 14.24 15.89
N LYS A 126 -5.46 14.32 15.87
CA LYS A 126 -4.68 14.45 14.64
C LYS A 126 -4.16 13.09 14.20
N PRO A 127 -4.04 12.85 12.90
CA PRO A 127 -3.51 11.60 12.39
C PRO A 127 -2.04 11.45 12.82
N LEU A 128 -1.65 10.24 13.23
CA LEU A 128 -0.26 9.90 13.56
C LEU A 128 0.63 10.00 12.31
N ILE A 129 0.07 9.60 11.17
CA ILE A 129 0.71 9.59 9.86
C ILE A 129 -0.22 10.31 8.89
N ALA A 130 0.27 11.34 8.21
CA ALA A 130 -0.45 12.05 7.16
C ALA A 130 0.45 12.16 5.94
N VAL A 131 0.34 11.23 4.99
CA VAL A 131 1.30 11.10 3.89
C VAL A 131 1.02 12.17 2.84
N GLU A 132 1.62 13.35 2.99
CA GLU A 132 1.46 14.45 2.03
C GLU A 132 2.80 15.13 1.65
N ASN A 133 3.93 14.65 2.17
CA ASN A 133 5.26 15.25 1.95
C ASN A 133 6.44 14.36 2.39
N ASP A 134 7.61 14.58 1.76
CA ASP A 134 8.84 13.77 1.91
C ASP A 134 9.31 13.58 3.37
N ILE A 135 9.18 14.61 4.21
CA ILE A 135 9.54 14.57 5.65
C ILE A 135 8.76 13.47 6.39
N ARG A 136 7.57 13.11 5.93
CA ARG A 136 6.72 12.11 6.59
C ARG A 136 6.95 10.68 6.07
N LEU A 137 7.56 10.53 4.89
CA LEU A 137 8.07 9.23 4.44
C LEU A 137 9.27 8.79 5.28
N GLU A 138 10.10 9.73 5.74
CA GLU A 138 11.16 9.45 6.72
C GLU A 138 10.57 8.97 8.05
N GLN A 139 9.51 9.62 8.55
CA GLN A 139 8.81 9.18 9.77
C GLN A 139 8.23 7.77 9.64
N LEU A 140 7.72 7.42 8.44
CA LEU A 140 7.25 6.07 8.14
C LEU A 140 8.42 5.06 8.11
N CYS A 141 9.57 5.46 7.56
CA CYS A 141 10.78 4.64 7.63
C CYS A 141 11.28 4.41 9.06
N ASP A 142 11.09 5.38 9.96
CA ASP A 142 11.47 5.25 11.37
C ASP A 142 10.46 4.43 12.18
N SER A 143 9.18 4.43 11.80
CA SER A 143 8.14 3.66 12.49
C SER A 143 8.13 2.18 12.13
N ILE A 144 8.69 1.79 10.97
CA ILE A 144 8.79 0.38 10.56
C ILE A 144 9.70 -0.43 11.50
N PRO A 145 10.97 -0.03 11.78
CA PRO A 145 11.85 -0.73 12.70
C PRO A 145 11.57 -0.32 14.16
N GLY A 146 10.52 -0.87 14.75
CA GLY A 146 10.20 -0.67 16.17
C GLY A 146 8.77 -1.09 16.50
N ASP A 147 8.44 -1.13 17.79
CA ASP A 147 7.05 -1.20 18.26
C ASP A 147 6.59 0.21 18.58
N SER A 148 5.64 0.72 17.80
CA SER A 148 4.89 1.93 18.16
C SER A 148 3.63 1.54 18.93
N GLY A 149 3.12 2.42 19.80
CA GLY A 149 1.82 2.20 20.43
C GLY A 149 0.63 2.16 19.45
N ALA A 150 0.87 2.43 18.17
CA ALA A 150 -0.11 2.37 17.09
C ALA A 150 0.07 1.14 16.18
N ASP A 151 1.09 0.31 16.43
CA ASP A 151 1.31 -0.91 15.66
C ASP A 151 0.23 -1.92 15.99
N GLN A 152 -0.34 -2.52 14.94
CA GLN A 152 -1.26 -3.63 15.05
C GLN A 152 -0.64 -4.86 14.37
N PRO A 153 -0.86 -6.06 14.94
CA PRO A 153 -0.52 -7.28 14.24
C PRO A 153 -1.35 -7.39 12.95
N VAL A 154 -0.79 -8.06 11.96
CA VAL A 154 -1.50 -8.46 10.74
C VAL A 154 -1.80 -9.95 10.80
N TRP A 155 -2.94 -10.36 10.26
CA TRP A 155 -3.38 -11.75 10.24
C TRP A 155 -3.40 -12.24 8.78
N PRO A 156 -2.39 -13.03 8.37
CA PRO A 156 -2.39 -13.64 7.04
C PRO A 156 -3.56 -14.60 6.87
N VAL A 157 -4.14 -14.64 5.68
CA VAL A 157 -5.13 -15.65 5.29
C VAL A 157 -4.41 -16.99 5.16
N GLU A 158 -4.86 -18.01 5.91
CA GLU A 158 -4.30 -19.37 5.79
C GLU A 158 -4.66 -19.95 4.40
N GLN A 159 -3.65 -20.43 3.67
CA GLN A 159 -3.80 -21.07 2.36
C GLN A 159 -4.21 -22.54 2.46
#